data_AF-A0A1H3PYY1-F1
#
_entry.id   AF-A0A1H3PYY1-F1
#
_cell.length_a   1.000
_cell.length_b   1.000
_cell.length_c   1.000
_cell.angle_alpha   90.00
_cell.angle_beta   90.00
_cell.angle_gamma   90.00
#
_symmetry.space_group_name_H-M   'P 1'
#
loop_
_entity.id
_entity.type
_entity.pdbx_description
1 polymer ?
#
loop_
_entity_poly.entity_id
_entity_poly.type
_entity_poly.pdbx_seq_one_letter_code
_entity_poly.pdbx_strand_id
1 'polypeptide(L)'
;MDHVLPEPPLRIYSKTIEAACYNSSRLALLRLECPLRITLQQHRGLEVILDDAMWICVDSYADDRLIMAWREFEVAGRLHLHHPVACKLWIYHGCASLVMGSVLDDLEATVRTLMAG
;
A
#
# COMPACT_ATOMS: atom_id res chain seq x y z
N MET A 1 5.48 -13.13 8.05
CA MET A 1 6.70 -13.47 7.29
C MET A 1 7.46 -12.16 7.17
N ASP A 2 8.69 -12.08 7.69
CA ASP A 2 9.46 -10.84 7.53
C ASP A 2 9.85 -10.70 6.06
N HIS A 3 9.10 -9.89 5.30
CA HIS A 3 9.53 -9.53 3.95
C HIS A 3 10.74 -8.60 4.09
N VAL A 4 11.93 -9.20 4.02
CA VAL A 4 13.18 -8.46 3.88
C VAL A 4 13.21 -7.95 2.44
N LEU A 5 12.99 -6.65 2.28
CA LEU A 5 13.14 -5.99 0.99
C LEU A 5 14.64 -6.00 0.60
N PRO A 6 14.98 -6.31 -0.66
CA PRO A 6 16.35 -6.64 -1.07
C PRO A 6 17.31 -5.45 -1.07
N GLU A 7 16.80 -4.23 -1.08
CA GLU A 7 17.57 -3.00 -1.15
C GLU A 7 17.20 -2.03 -0.02
N PRO A 8 18.14 -1.18 0.46
CA PRO A 8 17.82 -0.11 1.40
C PRO A 8 17.03 1.02 0.71
N PRO A 9 16.15 1.73 1.42
CA PRO A 9 15.41 2.83 0.84
C PRO A 9 16.33 4.03 0.55
N LEU A 10 16.06 4.72 -0.55
CA LEU A 10 16.68 6.00 -0.88
C LEU A 10 16.25 7.09 0.12
N ARG A 11 14.99 7.06 0.56
CA ARG A 11 14.39 8.02 1.50
C ARG A 11 13.28 7.37 2.32
N ILE A 12 13.07 7.89 3.53
CA ILE A 12 11.96 7.50 4.40
C ILE A 12 11.20 8.76 4.81
N TYR A 13 9.88 8.73 4.71
CA TYR A 13 8.99 9.82 5.09
C TYR A 13 7.98 9.35 6.13
N SER A 14 7.69 10.19 7.13
CA SER A 14 6.49 10.02 7.95
C SER A 14 5.28 10.41 7.11
N LYS A 15 4.27 9.52 7.04
CA LYS A 15 3.04 9.71 6.26
C LYS A 15 1.83 9.19 7.04
N THR A 16 0.66 9.53 6.53
CA THR A 16 -0.62 8.97 6.99
C THR A 16 -1.33 8.32 5.81
N ILE A 17 -2.06 7.25 6.09
CA ILE A 17 -3.00 6.64 5.15
C ILE A 17 -4.40 6.99 5.65
N GLU A 18 -5.26 7.45 4.74
CA GLU A 18 -6.66 7.70 5.07
C GLU A 18 -7.34 6.45 5.61
N ALA A 19 -8.16 6.61 6.64
CA ALA A 19 -8.79 5.50 7.35
C ALA A 19 -9.61 4.61 6.41
N ALA A 20 -10.26 5.22 5.41
CA ALA A 20 -11.04 4.53 4.41
C ALA A 20 -10.20 3.56 3.56
N CYS A 21 -9.07 4.03 3.03
CA CYS A 21 -8.10 3.21 2.28
C CYS A 21 -7.51 2.10 3.16
N TYR A 22 -7.10 2.43 4.39
CA TYR A 22 -6.54 1.45 5.33
C TYR A 22 -7.53 0.32 5.64
N ASN A 23 -8.72 0.68 6.09
CA ASN A 23 -9.71 -0.29 6.55
C ASN A 23 -10.27 -1.15 5.42
N SER A 24 -10.50 -0.58 4.24
CA SER A 24 -10.99 -1.36 3.08
C SER A 24 -9.96 -2.39 2.64
N SER A 25 -8.68 -2.00 2.58
CA SER A 25 -7.57 -2.89 2.22
C SER A 25 -7.36 -3.98 3.25
N ARG A 26 -7.43 -3.66 4.56
CA ARG A 26 -7.40 -4.67 5.63
C ARG A 26 -8.58 -5.64 5.54
N LEU A 27 -9.78 -5.14 5.22
CA LEU A 27 -10.95 -5.99 5.04
C LEU A 27 -10.79 -6.92 3.83
N ALA A 28 -10.18 -6.44 2.74
CA ALA A 28 -9.87 -7.25 1.57
C ALA A 28 -8.87 -8.37 1.90
N LEU A 29 -7.80 -8.05 2.63
CA LEU A 29 -6.84 -9.04 3.13
C LEU A 29 -7.50 -10.14 3.97
N LEU A 30 -8.48 -9.77 4.81
CA LEU A 30 -9.18 -10.73 5.67
C LEU A 30 -10.19 -11.62 4.92
N ARG A 31 -10.72 -11.16 3.78
CA ARG A 31 -11.81 -11.84 3.06
C ARG A 31 -11.37 -12.58 1.81
N LEU A 32 -10.33 -12.09 1.14
CA LEU A 32 -9.88 -12.62 -0.14
C LEU A 32 -8.66 -13.52 0.07
N GLU A 33 -7.52 -12.93 0.39
CA GLU A 33 -6.25 -13.61 0.63
C GLU A 33 -5.24 -12.68 1.32
N CYS A 34 -4.19 -13.26 1.91
CA CYS A 34 -3.07 -12.52 2.47
C CYS A 34 -1.76 -13.30 2.17
N PRO A 35 -0.80 -12.73 1.42
CA PRO A 35 -0.82 -11.39 0.82
C PRO A 35 -1.82 -11.29 -0.34
N LEU A 36 -2.31 -10.08 -0.62
CA LEU A 36 -3.23 -9.78 -1.72
C LEU A 36 -2.57 -8.84 -2.72
N ARG A 37 -2.56 -9.22 -4.00
CA ARG A 37 -1.96 -8.42 -5.07
C ARG A 37 -3.02 -7.68 -5.88
N ILE A 38 -2.88 -6.36 -5.99
CA ILE A 38 -3.86 -5.48 -6.62
C ILE A 38 -3.24 -4.70 -7.77
N THR A 39 -3.74 -4.91 -8.99
CA THR A 39 -3.39 -4.11 -10.16
C THR A 39 -4.12 -2.76 -10.12
N LEU A 40 -3.36 -1.67 -10.12
CA LEU A 40 -3.90 -0.31 -10.09
C LEU A 40 -4.53 0.08 -11.43
N GLN A 41 -5.65 0.81 -11.39
CA GLN A 41 -6.43 1.11 -12.60
C GLN A 41 -6.03 2.44 -13.24
N GLN A 42 -5.72 3.45 -12.43
CA GLN A 42 -5.26 4.77 -12.91
C GLN A 42 -3.74 4.83 -13.13
N HIS A 43 -2.99 3.93 -12.50
CA HIS A 43 -1.53 3.82 -12.66
C HIS A 43 -1.14 2.52 -13.34
N ARG A 44 -1.36 2.44 -14.66
CA ARG A 44 -1.06 1.24 -15.45
C ARG A 44 0.40 0.79 -15.26
N GLY A 45 0.59 -0.50 -15.01
CA GLY A 45 1.90 -1.11 -14.76
C GLY A 45 2.31 -1.08 -13.29
N LEU A 46 1.64 -0.28 -12.45
CA LEU A 46 1.84 -0.34 -11.01
C LEU A 46 0.87 -1.31 -10.35
N GLU A 47 1.39 -2.06 -9.39
CA GLU A 47 0.60 -2.95 -8.55
C GLU A 47 0.96 -2.72 -7.09
N VAL A 48 -0.01 -2.97 -6.20
CA VAL A 48 0.21 -2.96 -4.75
C VAL A 48 0.02 -4.36 -4.21
N ILE A 49 1.07 -4.88 -3.58
CA ILE A 49 1.05 -6.12 -2.83
C ILE A 49 0.76 -5.75 -1.38
N LEU A 50 -0.43 -6.08 -0.92
CA LEU A 50 -0.88 -5.86 0.44
C LEU A 50 -0.49 -7.05 1.32
N ASP A 51 0.05 -6.75 2.49
CA ASP A 51 0.27 -7.68 3.60
C ASP A 51 -0.16 -7.00 4.92
N ASP A 52 -0.28 -7.77 5.99
CA ASP A 52 -0.62 -7.25 7.32
C ASP A 52 0.42 -6.27 7.88
N ALA A 53 1.70 -6.44 7.53
CA ALA A 53 2.81 -5.66 8.06
C ALA A 53 3.30 -4.54 7.13
N MET A 54 3.10 -4.68 5.82
CA MET A 54 3.54 -3.69 4.83
C MET A 54 2.75 -3.75 3.53
N TRP A 55 2.65 -2.62 2.84
CA TRP A 55 2.08 -2.54 1.51
C TRP A 55 3.15 -2.09 0.54
N ILE A 56 3.38 -2.88 -0.51
CA ILE A 56 4.50 -2.69 -1.43
C ILE A 56 3.95 -2.28 -2.79
N CYS A 57 4.38 -1.13 -3.30
CA CYS A 57 4.13 -0.73 -4.67
C CYS A 57 5.30 -1.18 -5.57
N VAL A 58 4.97 -1.94 -6.60
CA VAL A 58 5.92 -2.44 -7.60
C VAL A 58 5.51 -2.00 -9.00
N ASP A 59 6.50 -1.90 -9.89
CA ASP A 59 6.28 -1.80 -11.33
C ASP A 59 6.32 -3.22 -11.92
N SER A 60 5.14 -3.76 -12.24
CA SER A 60 4.98 -5.11 -12.78
C SER A 60 5.46 -5.24 -14.23
N TYR A 61 5.66 -4.12 -14.94
CA TYR A 61 6.26 -4.12 -16.27
C TYR A 61 7.79 -4.17 -16.22
N ALA A 62 8.38 -4.01 -15.04
CA ALA A 62 9.81 -4.00 -14.81
C ALA A 62 10.25 -5.11 -13.82
N ASP A 63 9.73 -6.33 -13.98
CA ASP A 63 10.09 -7.50 -13.14
C ASP A 63 9.88 -7.24 -11.64
N ASP A 64 8.69 -6.71 -11.29
CA ASP A 64 8.31 -6.33 -9.94
C ASP A 64 9.30 -5.38 -9.25
N ARG A 65 9.85 -4.44 -10.03
CA ARG A 65 10.77 -3.43 -9.52
C ARG A 65 10.12 -2.67 -8.37
N LEU A 66 10.79 -2.66 -7.23
CA LEU A 66 10.34 -1.99 -6.03
C LEU A 66 10.31 -0.47 -6.23
N ILE A 67 9.14 0.15 -6.05
CA ILE A 67 8.97 1.60 -6.21
C ILE A 67 8.95 2.27 -4.84
N MET A 68 8.05 1.81 -3.97
CA MET A 68 7.87 2.33 -2.61
C MET A 68 7.12 1.33 -1.73
N ALA A 69 7.23 1.47 -0.41
CA ALA A 69 6.48 0.66 0.54
C ALA A 69 5.95 1.49 1.72
N TRP A 70 4.70 1.24 2.11
CA TRP A 70 4.13 1.73 3.37
C TRP A 70 4.30 0.66 4.45
N ARG A 71 4.86 1.05 5.58
CA ARG A 71 5.24 0.15 6.69
C ARG A 71 4.98 0.82 8.03
N GLU A 72 5.12 0.04 9.10
CA GLU A 72 5.06 0.54 10.49
C GLU A 72 3.73 1.25 10.77
N PHE A 73 2.62 0.58 10.45
CA PHE A 73 1.28 1.11 10.66
C PHE A 73 0.97 1.26 12.16
N GLU A 74 0.71 2.49 12.60
CA GLU A 74 0.34 2.79 13.98
C GLU A 74 -1.18 2.69 14.16
N VAL A 75 -1.66 1.49 14.50
CA VAL A 75 -3.10 1.23 14.65
C VAL A 75 -3.51 1.29 16.13
N ALA A 76 -4.22 2.34 16.51
CA ALA A 76 -4.74 2.52 17.87
C ALA A 76 -6.10 1.82 18.08
N GLY A 77 -6.13 0.49 18.04
CA GLY A 77 -7.30 -0.34 18.39
C GLY A 77 -8.62 0.00 17.66
N ARG A 78 -9.74 -0.58 18.11
CA ARG A 78 -11.06 -0.42 17.45
C ARG A 78 -11.72 0.95 17.63
N LEU A 79 -11.23 1.77 18.57
CA LEU A 79 -11.87 3.06 18.89
C LEU A 79 -11.56 4.14 17.85
N HIS A 80 -10.49 3.97 17.06
CA HIS A 80 -9.96 5.02 16.18
C HIS A 80 -10.10 4.67 14.69
N LEU A 81 -11.06 3.81 14.32
CA LEU A 81 -11.27 3.34 12.93
C LEU A 81 -11.54 4.46 11.92
N HIS A 82 -11.91 5.66 12.36
CA HIS A 82 -12.15 6.82 11.48
C HIS A 82 -10.94 7.75 11.34
N HIS A 83 -9.88 7.55 12.12
CA HIS A 83 -8.70 8.40 12.07
C HIS A 83 -7.69 7.87 11.04
N PRO A 84 -6.98 8.76 10.31
CA PRO A 84 -5.87 8.35 9.46
C PRO A 84 -4.84 7.54 10.25
N VAL A 85 -4.27 6.52 9.60
CA VAL A 85 -3.26 5.63 10.18
C VAL A 85 -1.88 6.18 9.88
N ALA A 86 -1.12 6.55 10.92
CA ALA A 86 0.27 6.96 10.77
C ALA A 86 1.14 5.77 10.32
N CYS A 87 2.13 6.05 9.47
CA CYS A 87 3.02 5.05 8.91
C CYS A 87 4.33 5.69 8.41
N LYS A 88 5.24 4.84 7.92
CA LYS A 88 6.42 5.25 7.17
C LYS A 88 6.27 4.88 5.70
N LEU A 89 6.60 5.83 4.82
CA LEU A 89 6.75 5.60 3.38
C LEU A 89 8.23 5.49 3.04
N TRP A 90 8.64 4.32 2.59
CA TRP A 90 10.00 4.00 2.17
C TRP A 90 10.06 4.10 0.64
N ILE A 91 10.97 4.91 0.11
CA ILE A 91 11.12 5.16 -1.33
C ILE A 91 12.34 4.40 -1.84
N TYR A 92 12.16 3.62 -2.90
CA TYR A 92 13.21 2.80 -3.52
C TYR A 92 13.56 3.25 -4.93
N HIS A 93 12.61 3.89 -5.62
CA HIS A 93 12.82 4.39 -6.98
C HIS A 93 12.66 5.91 -7.08
N GLY A 94 13.48 6.56 -7.91
CA GLY A 94 13.47 8.02 -8.09
C GLY A 94 12.13 8.56 -8.63
N CYS A 95 11.40 7.77 -9.41
CA CYS A 95 10.09 8.16 -9.95
C CYS A 95 8.94 8.03 -8.94
N ALA A 96 9.15 7.46 -7.76
CA ALA A 96 8.09 7.26 -6.77
C ALA A 96 7.45 8.58 -6.33
N SER A 97 8.19 9.69 -6.41
CA SER A 97 7.68 11.02 -6.07
C SER A 97 6.53 11.51 -6.95
N LEU A 98 6.41 10.98 -8.17
CA LEU A 98 5.36 11.33 -9.10
C LEU A 98 4.01 10.67 -8.75
N VAL A 99 4.05 9.56 -8.02
CA VAL A 99 2.89 8.68 -7.79
C VAL A 99 2.56 8.49 -6.31
N MET A 100 3.43 8.95 -5.39
CA MET A 100 3.28 8.72 -3.94
C MET A 100 1.97 9.26 -3.35
N GLY A 101 1.35 10.26 -3.98
CA GLY A 101 0.09 10.85 -3.51
C GLY A 101 -1.15 10.12 -4.04
N SER A 102 -1.10 9.60 -5.27
CA SER A 102 -2.27 9.11 -6.01
C SER A 102 -2.42 7.59 -5.99
N VAL A 103 -1.37 6.84 -5.65
CA VAL A 103 -1.43 5.37 -5.59
C VAL A 103 -2.41 4.87 -4.53
N LEU A 104 -2.48 5.51 -3.36
CA LEU A 104 -3.42 5.10 -2.30
C LEU A 104 -4.88 5.39 -2.67
N ASP A 105 -5.14 6.46 -3.42
CA ASP A 105 -6.49 6.79 -3.90
C ASP A 105 -6.98 5.74 -4.93
N ASP A 106 -6.10 5.37 -5.86
CA ASP A 106 -6.37 4.34 -6.87
C ASP A 106 -6.53 2.95 -6.22
N LEU A 107 -5.69 2.64 -5.23
CA LEU A 107 -5.82 1.44 -4.42
C LEU A 107 -7.18 1.38 -3.72
N GLU A 108 -7.59 2.46 -3.04
CA GLU A 108 -8.87 2.51 -2.35
C GLU A 108 -10.04 2.26 -3.30
N ALA A 109 -10.05 2.92 -4.46
CA ALA A 109 -11.09 2.75 -5.46
C ALA A 109 -11.13 1.31 -6.02
N THR A 110 -9.95 0.73 -6.27
CA THR A 110 -9.82 -0.63 -6.80
C THR A 110 -10.28 -1.67 -5.78
N VAL A 111 -9.83 -1.57 -4.52
CA VAL A 111 -10.25 -2.44 -3.42
C VAL A 111 -11.77 -2.36 -3.22
N ARG A 112 -12.34 -1.15 -3.18
CA ARG A 112 -13.79 -1.00 -3.03
C ARG A 112 -14.58 -1.70 -4.12
N THR A 113 -14.09 -1.65 -5.35
CA THR A 113 -14.71 -2.31 -6.50
C THR A 113 -14.61 -3.84 -6.36
N LEU A 114 -13.43 -4.36 -6.00
CA LEU A 114 -13.21 -5.79 -5.76
C LEU A 114 -14.10 -6.35 -4.66
N MET A 115 -14.35 -5.56 -3.61
CA MET A 115 -15.13 -5.99 -2.44
C MET A 115 -16.64 -5.83 -2.61
N ALA A 116 -17.09 -5.22 -3.71
CA ALA A 116 -18.50 -5.03 -4.03
C ALA A 116 -19.09 -6.14 -4.92
N GLY A 117 -18.24 -6.97 -5.54
CA GLY A 117 -18.62 -8.17 -6.30
C GLY A 117 -18.67 -9.41 -5.42
#